data_AF-A0A7C5J3E6-F1
#
_entry.id   AF-A0A7C5J3E6-F1
#
_cell.length_a   1.000
_cell.length_b   1.000
_cell.length_c   1.000
_cell.angle_alpha   90.00
_cell.angle_beta   90.00
_cell.angle_gamma   90.00
#
_symmetry.space_group_name_H-M   'P 1'
#
loop_
_entity.id
_entity.type
_entity.pdbx_description
1 polymer ?
#
loop_
_entity_poly.entity_id
_entity_poly.type
_entity_poly.pdbx_seq_one_letter_code
_entity_poly.pdbx_strand_id
1 'polypeptide(L)' 'GFDASDKMIKGLKDGEIHALILQDPFNMGYLGVKTMIEHLDGKKVEATMDTGSTVVDAKNMDKPEIQQLLKPDLDKWLGE' A
#
# COMPACT_ATOMS: atom_id res chain seq x y z
N GLY A 1 -13.31 7.27 -0.82
CA GLY A 1 -13.06 6.38 0.33
C GLY A 1 -11.58 6.39 0.67
N PHE A 2 -11.17 5.61 1.66
CA PHE A 2 -9.79 5.50 2.12
C PHE A 2 -9.48 4.02 2.37
N ASP A 3 -8.25 3.61 2.09
CA ASP A 3 -7.81 2.22 2.02
C ASP A 3 -8.59 1.38 0.99
N ALA A 4 -8.35 0.08 1.01
CA ALA A 4 -8.99 -0.89 0.14
C ALA A 4 -9.47 -2.11 0.92
N SER A 5 -10.65 -2.58 0.53
CA SER A 5 -11.21 -3.88 0.87
C SER A 5 -11.92 -4.41 -0.37
N ASP A 6 -12.18 -5.71 -0.47
CA ASP A 6 -12.89 -6.27 -1.63
C ASP A 6 -14.22 -5.57 -1.89
N LYS A 7 -14.94 -5.17 -0.83
CA LYS A 7 -16.20 -4.42 -0.93
C LYS A 7 -15.98 -3.00 -1.50
N MET A 8 -14.94 -2.30 -1.06
CA MET A 8 -14.62 -0.96 -1.58
C MET A 8 -14.12 -1.02 -3.02
N ILE A 9 -13.32 -2.03 -3.37
CA ILE A 9 -12.87 -2.28 -4.74
C ILE A 9 -14.08 -2.55 -5.64
N LYS A 10 -15.02 -3.38 -5.19
CA LYS A 10 -16.28 -3.61 -5.92
C LYS A 10 -17.08 -2.31 -6.07
N GLY A 11 -17.25 -1.54 -4.99
CA GLY A 11 -17.95 -0.25 -5.04
C GLY A 11 -17.30 0.75 -5.99
N LEU A 12 -15.97 0.74 -6.11
CA LEU A 12 -15.22 1.54 -7.08
C LEU A 12 -15.51 1.08 -8.53
N LYS A 13 -15.52 -0.23 -8.78
CA LYS A 13 -15.83 -0.81 -10.10
C LYS A 13 -17.27 -0.53 -10.53
N ASP A 14 -18.20 -0.62 -9.59
CA ASP A 14 -19.63 -0.42 -9.84
C ASP A 14 -20.02 1.07 -9.92
N GLY A 15 -19.07 1.98 -9.66
CA GLY A 15 -19.29 3.43 -9.68
C GLY A 15 -20.02 3.97 -8.44
N GLU A 16 -20.26 3.15 -7.43
CA GLU A 16 -20.81 3.56 -6.13
C GLU A 16 -19.81 4.39 -5.31
N ILE A 17 -18.51 4.17 -5.55
CA ILE A 17 -17.41 4.95 -4.99
C ILE A 17 -16.67 5.61 -6.15
N HIS A 18 -16.48 6.93 -6.09
CA HIS A 18 -15.79 7.66 -7.17
C HIS A 18 -14.28 7.47 -7.17
N ALA A 19 -13.68 7.44 -5.97
CA ALA A 19 -12.25 7.25 -5.78
C ALA A 19 -11.92 6.70 -4.39
N LEU A 20 -10.77 6.06 -4.26
CA LEU A 20 -10.15 5.62 -3.02
C LEU A 20 -8.78 6.30 -2.87
N ILE A 21 -8.41 6.66 -1.65
CA ILE A 21 -7.03 7.01 -1.31
C ILE A 21 -6.36 5.75 -0.78
N LEU A 22 -5.37 5.23 -1.49
CA LEU A 22 -4.60 4.07 -1.08
C LEU A 22 -3.30 4.47 -0.40
N GLN A 23 -2.91 3.68 0.60
CA GLN A 23 -1.61 3.69 1.24
C GLN A 23 -0.79 2.47 0.76
N ASP A 24 0.47 2.37 1.20
CA ASP A 24 1.33 1.21 0.94
C ASP A 24 1.68 0.46 2.25
N PRO A 25 0.76 -0.38 2.77
CA PRO A 25 0.97 -1.09 4.03
C PRO A 25 2.11 -2.10 3.99
N PHE A 26 2.43 -2.65 2.81
CA PHE A 26 3.55 -3.56 2.66
C PHE A 26 4.88 -2.82 2.86
N ASN A 27 5.05 -1.67 2.19
CA ASN A 27 6.24 -0.83 2.36
C ASN A 27 6.33 -0.24 3.77
N MET A 28 5.21 0.14 4.39
CA MET A 28 5.18 0.55 5.81
C MET A 28 5.77 -0.53 6.72
N GLY A 29 5.35 -1.79 6.56
CA GLY A 29 5.88 -2.91 7.33
C GLY A 29 7.37 -3.16 7.07
N TYR A 30 7.78 -3.17 5.80
CA TYR A 30 9.17 -3.34 5.40
C TYR A 30 10.07 -2.26 6.00
N LEU A 31 9.72 -0.99 5.81
CA LEU A 31 10.49 0.14 6.33
C LEU A 31 10.53 0.11 7.86
N GLY A 32 9.42 -0.23 8.53
CA GLY A 32 9.39 -0.33 9.99
C GLY A 32 10.43 -1.32 10.53
N VAL A 33 10.46 -2.54 10.00
CA VAL A 33 11.42 -3.57 10.44
C VAL A 33 12.85 -3.23 10.03
N LYS A 34 13.06 -2.79 8.79
CA LYS A 34 14.38 -2.40 8.29
C LYS A 34 14.98 -1.27 9.13
N THR A 35 14.20 -0.22 9.40
CA THR A 35 14.64 0.95 10.17
C THR A 35 14.98 0.57 11.60
N MET A 36 14.23 -0.35 12.20
CA MET A 36 14.53 -0.87 13.54
C MET A 36 15.90 -1.56 13.58
N ILE A 37 16.21 -2.41 12.60
CA ILE A 37 17.52 -3.08 12.50
C ILE A 37 18.64 -2.05 12.31
N GLU A 38 18.46 -1.08 11.40
CA GLU A 38 19.45 -0.03 11.17
C GLU A 38 19.73 0.80 12.42
N HIS A 39 18.70 1.10 13.21
CA HIS A 39 18.85 1.79 14.49
C HIS A 39 19.64 0.96 15.52
N LEU A 40 19.35 -0.34 15.62
CA LEU A 40 20.07 -1.26 16.52
C LEU A 40 21.55 -1.43 16.11
N ASP A 41 21.87 -1.30 14.82
CA ASP A 41 23.23 -1.25 14.29
C ASP A 41 23.94 0.10 14.54
N GLY A 42 23.30 1.03 15.26
CA GLY A 42 23.86 2.34 15.59
C GLY A 42 23.80 3.35 14.45
N LYS A 43 23.07 3.07 13.36
CA LYS A 43 22.87 4.04 12.27
C LYS A 43 21.88 5.12 12.70
N LYS A 44 22.07 6.32 12.15
CA LYS A 44 21.05 7.37 12.24
C LYS A 44 19.91 7.03 11.30
N VAL A 45 18.69 7.15 11.81
CA VAL A 45 17.45 6.92 11.06
C VAL A 45 16.58 8.15 11.14
N GLU A 46 15.73 8.35 10.13
CA GLU A 46 14.76 9.45 10.12
C GLU A 46 13.67 9.21 11.17
N ALA A 47 13.27 10.26 11.88
CA ALA A 47 12.21 10.19 12.89
C ALA A 47 10.81 10.04 12.26
N THR A 48 10.65 10.53 11.04
CA THR A 48 9.38 10.49 10.29
C THR A 48 9.68 10.11 8.85
N MET A 49 8.93 9.15 8.31
CA MET A 49 9.02 8.72 6.92
C MET A 49 7.64 8.79 6.26
N ASP A 50 7.56 9.50 5.14
CA ASP A 50 6.36 9.49 4.29
C ASP A 50 6.40 8.24 3.39
N THR A 51 5.38 7.40 3.51
CA THR A 51 5.25 6.17 2.71
C THR A 51 4.38 6.37 1.47
N GLY A 52 3.90 7.60 1.27
CA GLY A 52 3.11 7.99 0.12
C GLY A 52 1.63 7.62 0.24
N SER A 53 0.84 8.24 -0.63
CA SER A 53 -0.55 7.88 -0.84
C SER A 53 -0.92 8.11 -2.31
N THR A 54 -1.87 7.35 -2.82
CA THR A 54 -2.27 7.40 -4.23
C THR A 54 -3.78 7.49 -4.38
N VAL A 55 -4.25 8.42 -5.21
CA VAL A 55 -5.67 8.50 -5.60
C VAL A 55 -5.96 7.46 -6.67
N VAL A 56 -6.95 6.61 -6.42
CA VAL A 56 -7.37 5.55 -7.32
C VAL A 56 -8.82 5.74 -7.71
N ASP A 57 -9.08 5.72 -9.01
CA ASP A 57 -10.41 5.83 -9.61
C ASP A 57 -10.63 4.71 -10.64
N ALA A 58 -11.83 4.65 -11.22
CA ALA A 58 -12.15 3.65 -12.23
C ALA A 58 -11.26 3.73 -13.50
N LYS A 59 -10.53 4.83 -13.72
CA LYS A 59 -9.67 5.01 -14.91
C LYS A 59 -8.27 4.46 -14.70
N ASN A 60 -7.79 4.39 -13.46
CA ASN A 60 -6.42 3.96 -13.15
C ASN A 60 -6.32 2.67 -12.34
N MET A 61 -7.45 2.14 -11.85
CA MET A 61 -7.41 1.01 -10.91
C MET A 61 -6.79 -0.27 -11.47
N ASP A 62 -6.81 -0.47 -12.79
CA ASP A 62 -6.25 -1.67 -13.45
C ASP A 62 -4.75 -1.54 -13.79
N LYS A 63 -4.12 -0.41 -13.45
CA LYS A 63 -2.67 -0.26 -13.65
C LYS A 63 -1.89 -1.20 -12.71
N PRO A 64 -0.79 -1.83 -13.17
CA PRO A 64 -0.03 -2.79 -12.36
C PRO A 64 0.41 -2.26 -10.99
N GLU A 65 0.86 -1.01 -10.93
CA GLU A 65 1.28 -0.36 -9.69
C GLU A 65 0.13 -0.15 -8.70
N ILE A 66 -1.10 0.07 -9.20
CA ILE A 66 -2.28 0.21 -8.35
C ILE A 66 -2.77 -1.15 -7.88
N GLN A 67 -2.69 -2.17 -8.74
CA GLN A 67 -3.02 -3.55 -8.36
C GLN A 67 -2.12 -4.05 -7.21
N GLN A 68 -0.83 -3.67 -7.20
CA GLN A 68 0.06 -3.99 -6.08
C GLN A 68 -0.37 -3.36 -4.75
N LEU A 69 -0.94 -2.16 -4.77
CA LEU A 69 -1.48 -1.51 -3.56
C LEU A 69 -2.84 -2.08 -3.14
N LEU A 70 -3.68 -2.50 -4.10
CA LEU A 70 -5.00 -3.07 -3.83
C LEU A 70 -4.93 -4.52 -3.35
N LYS A 71 -4.05 -5.31 -3.96
CA LYS A 71 -3.87 -6.76 -3.74
C LYS A 71 -2.38 -7.10 -3.91
N PRO A 72 -1.55 -6.84 -2.87
CA PRO A 72 -0.15 -7.21 -2.92
C PRO A 72 0.00 -8.73 -3.10
N ASP A 73 0.90 -9.13 -3.99
CA ASP A 73 1.27 -10.52 -4.22
C ASP A 73 2.11 -11.01 -3.03
N LEU A 74 1.44 -11.67 -2.09
CA LEU A 74 2.08 -12.19 -0.88
C LEU A 74 2.84 -13.50 -1.15
N ASP A 75 2.42 -14.29 -2.12
CA ASP A 75 3.06 -15.57 -2.48
C ASP A 75 4.50 -15.34 -2.90
N LYS A 76 4.76 -14.23 -3.63
CA LYS A 76 6.12 -13.75 -3.96
C LYS A 76 7.05 -13.64 -2.74
N TRP A 77 6.52 -13.31 -1.56
CA TRP A 77 7.30 -13.03 -0.36
C TRP A 77 7.23 -14.13 0.70
N LEU A 78 6.12 -14.86 0.77
CA LEU A 78 5.84 -15.83 1.81
C LEU A 78 6.04 -17.29 1.34
N GLY A 79 6.10 -17.54 0.04
CA GLY A 79 6.41 -18.86 -0.52
C GLY A 79 5.36 -19.93 -0.25
N GLU A 80 4.08 -19.54 -0.14
CA GLU A 80 2.94 -20.47 -0.07
C GLU A 80 2.41 -20.85 -1.45
#